data_AF-A0A6G1WIQ7-F1
#
_entry.id   AF-A0A6G1WIQ7-F1
#
_cell.length_a   1.000
_cell.length_b   1.000
_cell.length_c   1.000
_cell.angle_alpha   90.00
_cell.angle_beta   90.00
_cell.angle_gamma   90.00
#
_symmetry.space_group_name_H-M   'P 1'
#
loop_
_entity.id
_entity.type
_entity.pdbx_description
1 polymer ?
#
loop_
_entity_poly.entity_id
_entity_poly.type
_entity_poly.pdbx_seq_one_letter_code
_entity_poly.pdbx_strand_id
1 'polypeptide(L)'
;MDKTVPPGAAILLDFIRETEVGRSDRASYDVIYGHNQAKLPKPLTAMTYGEIVDAQAKWSKRFGSSAAGGYQFMRATLIDLAKQVTSISGNDVFTPDLQDRLAYKLLVRRGYPEFIVGKISLVQFAENLAKEWASFPVLATAKRSEREVRRGQSYYAGDGLNKALVRPEKVEAVLQEVLDAARRPHEPVEEPEARPVPSPGPKPKAKPVGKSGRFWTWLLTAGGTIVTGLKELNLVALDWRVQIAILVVIVGFAVYAISSMPAARGAMGLK
;
A
#
# COMPACT_ATOMS: atom_id res chain seq x y z
N MET A 1 -1.79 2.01 0.98
CA MET A 1 -0.55 1.58 1.61
C MET A 1 0.32 0.86 0.60
N ASP A 2 1.43 1.48 0.24
CA ASP A 2 2.51 0.88 -0.55
C ASP A 2 3.08 -0.37 0.13
N LYS A 3 3.34 -1.43 -0.65
CA LYS A 3 3.77 -2.74 -0.14
C LYS A 3 5.20 -2.76 0.41
N THR A 4 6.00 -1.74 0.12
CA THR A 4 7.39 -1.62 0.62
C THR A 4 7.45 -1.02 2.02
N VAL A 5 6.34 -0.50 2.54
CA VAL A 5 6.24 -0.01 3.92
C VAL A 5 6.06 -1.21 4.87
N PRO A 6 6.92 -1.37 5.89
CA PRO A 6 6.79 -2.46 6.85
C PRO A 6 5.45 -2.42 7.61
N PRO A 7 4.89 -3.55 8.05
CA PRO A 7 3.58 -3.61 8.69
C PRO A 7 3.40 -2.64 9.88
N GLY A 8 4.38 -2.55 10.78
CA GLY A 8 4.35 -1.60 11.90
C GLY A 8 4.32 -0.14 11.42
N ALA A 9 5.09 0.20 10.39
CA ALA A 9 5.11 1.55 9.83
C ALA A 9 3.79 1.87 9.11
N ALA A 10 3.18 0.88 8.43
CA ALA A 10 1.90 1.03 7.77
C ALA A 10 0.79 1.40 8.76
N ILE A 11 0.71 0.72 9.91
CA ILE A 11 -0.24 1.05 11.00
C ILE A 11 -0.06 2.50 11.44
N LEU A 12 1.19 2.92 11.66
CA LEU A 12 1.49 4.28 12.09
C LEU A 12 1.13 5.32 11.01
N LEU A 13 1.43 5.05 9.75
CA LEU A 13 1.10 5.95 8.65
C LEU A 13 -0.40 6.07 8.43
N ASP A 14 -1.17 5.00 8.54
CA ASP A 14 -2.63 5.07 8.47
C ASP A 14 -3.21 5.96 9.57
N PHE A 15 -2.71 5.81 10.80
CA PHE A 15 -3.09 6.67 11.92
C PHE A 15 -2.70 8.14 11.72
N ILE A 16 -1.49 8.41 11.22
CA ILE A 16 -1.04 9.78 10.88
C ILE A 16 -1.97 10.38 9.83
N ARG A 17 -2.24 9.66 8.74
CA ARG A 17 -3.08 10.15 7.64
C ARG A 17 -4.48 10.48 8.11
N GLU A 18 -5.10 9.58 8.87
CA GLU A 18 -6.42 9.83 9.46
C GLU A 18 -6.41 11.06 10.37
N THR A 19 -5.38 11.23 11.19
CA THR A 19 -5.25 12.37 12.11
C THR A 19 -5.05 13.70 11.37
N GLU A 20 -4.23 13.71 10.32
CA GLU A 20 -3.88 14.90 9.56
C GLU A 20 -5.03 15.42 8.67
N VAL A 21 -5.79 14.52 8.07
CA VAL A 21 -6.81 14.90 7.07
C VAL A 21 -8.24 14.49 7.43
N GLY A 22 -8.45 13.84 8.57
CA GLY A 22 -9.76 13.45 9.09
C GLY A 22 -10.43 12.31 8.33
N ARG A 23 -9.68 11.55 7.52
CA ARG A 23 -10.20 10.45 6.69
C ARG A 23 -9.12 9.45 6.32
N SER A 24 -9.51 8.20 6.09
CA SER A 24 -8.60 7.07 5.81
C SER A 24 -8.74 6.47 4.41
N ASP A 25 -9.79 6.83 3.66
CA ASP A 25 -10.05 6.35 2.30
C ASP A 25 -9.12 6.97 1.26
N ARG A 26 -9.20 6.53 0.00
CA ARG A 26 -8.29 6.97 -1.08
C ARG A 26 -8.23 8.48 -1.24
N ALA A 27 -9.34 9.19 -1.04
CA ALA A 27 -9.37 10.64 -1.18
C ALA A 27 -8.57 11.38 -0.10
N SER A 28 -8.14 10.72 0.99
CA SER A 28 -7.17 11.27 1.95
C SER A 28 -5.89 11.77 1.26
N TYR A 29 -5.41 11.05 0.25
CA TYR A 29 -4.19 11.37 -0.50
C TYR A 29 -4.30 12.61 -1.39
N ASP A 30 -5.51 13.13 -1.62
CA ASP A 30 -5.76 14.32 -2.43
C ASP A 30 -5.96 15.59 -1.59
N VAL A 31 -6.01 15.49 -0.26
CA VAL A 31 -6.30 16.63 0.61
C VAL A 31 -5.15 17.62 0.64
N ILE A 32 -5.44 18.91 0.46
CA ILE A 32 -4.49 20.00 0.71
C ILE A 32 -5.02 20.87 1.83
N TYR A 33 -4.15 21.71 2.41
CA TYR A 33 -4.50 22.57 3.53
C TYR A 33 -5.82 23.33 3.33
N GLY A 34 -6.65 23.34 4.37
CA GLY A 34 -7.96 23.98 4.36
C GLY A 34 -8.97 23.35 3.38
N HIS A 35 -8.78 22.07 3.02
CA HIS A 35 -9.61 21.32 2.08
C HIS A 35 -9.76 21.99 0.70
N ASN A 36 -8.71 22.66 0.22
CA ASN A 36 -8.73 23.43 -1.02
C ASN A 36 -8.52 22.59 -2.30
N GLN A 37 -8.49 21.26 -2.23
CA GLN A 37 -8.10 20.40 -3.35
C GLN A 37 -9.00 20.50 -4.58
N ALA A 38 -10.27 20.90 -4.39
CA ALA A 38 -11.19 21.20 -5.49
C ALA A 38 -10.76 22.42 -6.34
N LYS A 39 -9.83 23.24 -5.85
CA LYS A 39 -9.26 24.40 -6.57
C LYS A 39 -8.02 24.05 -7.39
N LEU A 40 -7.61 22.79 -7.41
CA LEU A 40 -6.50 22.29 -8.23
C LEU A 40 -6.99 21.97 -9.66
N PRO A 41 -6.13 22.11 -10.68
CA PRO A 41 -6.51 21.82 -12.07
C PRO A 41 -6.77 20.33 -12.34
N LYS A 42 -6.22 19.46 -11.49
CA LYS A 42 -6.41 18.01 -11.50
C LYS A 42 -6.23 17.48 -10.07
N PRO A 43 -6.68 16.25 -9.76
CA PRO A 43 -6.43 15.63 -8.46
C PRO A 43 -4.94 15.67 -8.11
N LEU A 44 -4.61 15.88 -6.83
CA LEU A 44 -3.22 15.95 -6.36
C LEU A 44 -2.45 14.69 -6.74
N THR A 45 -3.11 13.53 -6.62
CA THR A 45 -2.56 12.21 -6.97
C THR A 45 -2.36 11.98 -8.48
N ALA A 46 -2.77 12.92 -9.32
CA ALA A 46 -2.50 12.94 -10.77
C ALA A 46 -1.50 14.05 -11.17
N MET A 47 -1.00 14.83 -10.21
CA MET A 47 0.08 15.79 -10.42
C MET A 47 1.44 15.11 -10.28
N THR A 48 2.44 15.62 -10.97
CA THR A 48 3.83 15.22 -10.75
C THR A 48 4.39 15.86 -9.48
N TYR A 49 5.45 15.27 -8.95
CA TYR A 49 6.17 15.79 -7.80
C TYR A 49 6.61 17.25 -8.02
N GLY A 50 7.15 17.55 -9.22
CA GLY A 50 7.57 18.89 -9.60
C GLY A 50 6.39 19.87 -9.69
N GLU A 51 5.29 19.47 -10.32
CA GLU A 51 4.07 20.30 -10.39
C GLU A 51 3.56 20.68 -9.00
N ILE A 52 3.62 19.75 -8.02
CA ILE A 52 3.22 20.01 -6.64
C ILE A 52 4.18 20.98 -5.95
N VAL A 53 5.49 20.73 -6.02
CA VAL A 53 6.50 21.61 -5.41
C VAL A 53 6.38 23.05 -5.94
N ASP A 54 6.10 23.21 -7.24
CA ASP A 54 5.91 24.52 -7.85
C ASP A 54 4.57 25.17 -7.44
N ALA A 55 3.48 24.40 -7.41
CA ALA A 55 2.18 24.89 -6.98
C ALA A 55 2.18 25.33 -5.51
N GLN A 56 2.83 24.56 -4.64
CA GLN A 56 2.96 24.82 -3.21
C GLN A 56 3.61 26.18 -2.90
N ALA A 57 4.46 26.72 -3.79
CA ALA A 57 5.07 28.04 -3.61
C ALA A 57 4.03 29.16 -3.49
N LYS A 58 2.86 28.99 -4.11
CA LYS A 58 1.75 29.95 -4.10
C LYS A 58 0.69 29.60 -3.04
N TRP A 59 0.67 28.37 -2.52
CA TRP A 59 -0.38 27.91 -1.62
C TRP A 59 -0.33 28.56 -0.24
N SER A 60 0.84 28.82 0.33
CA SER A 60 0.91 29.51 1.63
C SER A 60 0.20 30.87 1.60
N LYS A 61 0.39 31.65 0.53
CA LYS A 61 -0.30 32.95 0.35
C LYS A 61 -1.80 32.78 0.05
N ARG A 62 -2.18 31.76 -0.73
CA ARG A 62 -3.56 31.58 -1.21
C ARG A 62 -4.46 30.88 -0.21
N PHE A 63 -3.91 29.95 0.57
CA PHE A 63 -4.64 28.99 1.39
C PHE A 63 -4.21 29.02 2.86
N GLY A 64 -3.05 29.60 3.20
CA GLY A 64 -2.53 29.69 4.57
C GLY A 64 -1.40 28.70 4.89
N SER A 65 -1.25 27.63 4.11
CA SER A 65 -0.14 26.69 4.21
C SER A 65 0.14 26.01 2.87
N SER A 66 1.35 25.46 2.73
CA SER A 66 1.75 24.63 1.58
C SER A 66 1.42 23.15 1.77
N ALA A 67 0.83 22.73 2.89
CA ALA A 67 0.64 21.33 3.21
C ALA A 67 -0.20 20.58 2.16
N ALA A 68 0.27 19.39 1.77
CA ALA A 68 -0.27 18.61 0.66
C ALA A 68 -0.31 17.11 0.95
N GLY A 69 -1.36 16.45 0.46
CA GLY A 69 -1.51 15.00 0.49
C GLY A 69 -1.94 14.48 1.86
N GLY A 70 -2.03 13.15 1.95
CA GLY A 70 -2.52 12.45 3.15
C GLY A 70 -1.65 12.69 4.39
N TYR A 71 -0.37 13.01 4.18
CA TYR A 71 0.61 13.24 5.24
C TYR A 71 1.00 14.73 5.40
N GLN A 72 0.24 15.63 4.75
CA GLN A 72 0.40 17.09 4.86
C GLN A 72 1.83 17.59 4.61
N PHE A 73 2.50 17.08 3.57
CA PHE A 73 3.87 17.45 3.24
C PHE A 73 4.00 18.94 2.94
N MET A 74 4.92 19.61 3.62
CA MET A 74 5.29 21.00 3.32
C MET A 74 6.22 21.07 2.11
N ARG A 75 6.22 22.20 1.41
CA ARG A 75 7.10 22.40 0.23
C ARG A 75 8.56 22.16 0.54
N ALA A 76 9.03 22.73 1.66
CA ALA A 76 10.41 22.57 2.09
C ALA A 76 10.75 21.10 2.38
N THR A 77 9.82 20.35 2.98
CA THR A 77 9.95 18.92 3.24
C THR A 77 10.06 18.13 1.94
N LEU A 78 9.23 18.41 0.93
CA LEU A 78 9.35 17.75 -0.37
C LEU A 78 10.68 18.09 -1.07
N ILE A 79 11.13 19.34 -1.02
CA ILE A 79 12.43 19.71 -1.59
C ILE A 79 13.58 18.96 -0.89
N ASP A 80 13.52 18.84 0.43
CA ASP A 80 14.51 18.11 1.23
C ASP A 80 14.50 16.60 0.93
N LEU A 81 13.32 15.97 0.86
CA LEU A 81 13.18 14.56 0.52
C LEU A 81 13.73 14.22 -0.87
N ALA A 82 13.50 15.08 -1.87
CA ALA A 82 14.04 14.89 -3.22
C ALA A 82 15.58 14.96 -3.26
N LYS A 83 16.21 15.70 -2.34
CA LYS A 83 17.69 15.73 -2.21
C LYS A 83 18.24 14.46 -1.56
N GLN A 84 17.47 13.84 -0.67
CA GLN A 84 17.90 12.65 0.08
C GLN A 84 17.61 11.35 -0.66
N VAL A 85 16.58 11.32 -1.51
CA VAL A 85 16.14 10.12 -2.23
C VAL A 85 16.38 10.31 -3.73
N THR A 86 17.53 9.84 -4.20
CA THR A 86 17.98 10.00 -5.60
C THR A 86 17.09 9.32 -6.63
N SER A 87 16.22 8.39 -6.19
CA SER A 87 15.25 7.73 -7.06
C SER A 87 13.98 8.53 -7.30
N ILE A 88 13.81 9.70 -6.66
CA ILE A 88 12.63 10.56 -6.85
C ILE A 88 12.98 11.67 -7.84
N SER A 89 12.18 11.76 -8.89
CA SER A 89 12.26 12.77 -9.95
C SER A 89 11.08 13.73 -9.89
N GLY A 90 11.27 14.95 -10.38
CA GLY A 90 10.17 15.92 -10.55
C GLY A 90 9.08 15.42 -11.50
N ASN A 91 9.36 14.42 -12.34
CA ASN A 91 8.41 13.81 -13.26
C ASN A 91 7.59 12.67 -12.64
N ASP A 92 7.94 12.21 -11.44
CA ASP A 92 7.20 11.13 -10.80
C ASP A 92 5.80 11.60 -10.42
N VAL A 93 4.78 10.79 -10.74
CA VAL A 93 3.40 11.09 -10.34
C VAL A 93 3.27 10.91 -8.83
N PHE A 94 2.62 11.87 -8.17
CA PHE A 94 2.43 11.91 -6.71
C PHE A 94 1.33 10.97 -6.22
N THR A 95 1.43 9.72 -6.62
CA THR A 95 0.49 8.64 -6.31
C THR A 95 0.39 8.41 -4.80
N PRO A 96 -0.70 7.76 -4.32
CA PRO A 96 -0.79 7.30 -2.94
C PRO A 96 0.45 6.53 -2.49
N ASP A 97 0.94 5.63 -3.33
CA ASP A 97 2.12 4.80 -3.02
C ASP A 97 3.39 5.64 -2.88
N LEU A 98 3.59 6.65 -3.74
CA LEU A 98 4.73 7.56 -3.57
C LEU A 98 4.62 8.36 -2.27
N GLN A 99 3.42 8.82 -1.90
CA GLN A 99 3.19 9.50 -0.62
C GLN A 99 3.51 8.59 0.57
N ASP A 100 3.08 7.32 0.54
CA ASP A 100 3.37 6.34 1.59
C ASP A 100 4.89 6.13 1.75
N ARG A 101 5.63 5.96 0.65
CA ARG A 101 7.10 5.82 0.69
C ARG A 101 7.79 7.06 1.22
N LEU A 102 7.35 8.26 0.83
CA LEU A 102 7.88 9.53 1.33
C LEU A 102 7.62 9.70 2.83
N ALA A 103 6.41 9.41 3.30
CA ALA A 103 6.07 9.49 4.71
C ALA A 103 6.84 8.46 5.54
N TYR A 104 7.06 7.26 5.00
CA TYR A 104 7.93 6.27 5.64
C TYR A 104 9.37 6.78 5.78
N LYS A 105 9.92 7.50 4.78
CA LYS A 105 11.23 8.15 4.93
C LYS A 105 11.25 9.18 6.07
N LEU A 106 10.17 9.92 6.28
CA LEU A 106 10.04 10.81 7.43
C LEU A 106 10.00 10.05 8.76
N LEU A 107 9.29 8.92 8.84
CA LEU A 107 9.33 8.05 10.02
C LEU A 107 10.74 7.55 10.32
N VAL A 108 11.47 7.11 9.30
CA VAL A 108 12.88 6.70 9.45
C VAL A 108 13.73 7.85 9.97
N ARG A 109 13.58 9.05 9.41
CA ARG A 109 14.27 10.27 9.89
C ARG A 109 13.96 10.60 11.35
N ARG A 110 12.76 10.27 11.84
CA ARG A 110 12.33 10.49 13.24
C ARG A 110 12.68 9.36 14.19
N GLY A 111 13.38 8.33 13.72
CA GLY A 111 13.93 7.27 14.55
C GLY A 111 13.08 6.01 14.62
N TYR A 112 12.22 5.76 13.62
CA TYR A 112 11.40 4.54 13.58
C TYR A 112 12.24 3.24 13.70
N PRO A 113 13.37 3.07 12.99
CA PRO A 113 14.23 1.88 13.15
C PRO A 113 14.76 1.72 14.59
N GLU A 114 15.20 2.82 15.21
CA GLU A 114 15.69 2.84 16.58
C GLU A 114 14.58 2.52 17.58
N PHE A 115 13.37 2.98 17.31
CA PHE A 115 12.20 2.74 18.15
C PHE A 115 11.83 1.25 18.16
N ILE A 116 11.70 0.62 16.98
CA ILE A 116 11.25 -0.77 16.90
C ILE A 116 12.26 -1.75 17.52
N VAL A 117 13.56 -1.43 17.47
CA VAL A 117 14.62 -2.21 18.14
C VAL A 117 14.87 -1.79 19.60
N GLY A 118 14.11 -0.84 20.14
CA GLY A 118 14.19 -0.42 21.54
C GLY A 118 15.37 0.48 21.91
N LYS A 119 16.06 1.07 20.94
CA LYS A 119 17.14 2.05 21.17
C LYS A 119 16.63 3.42 21.62
N ILE A 120 15.43 3.81 21.19
CA ILE A 120 14.72 4.98 21.72
C ILE A 120 13.40 4.54 22.34
N SER A 121 13.00 5.23 23.42
CA SER A 121 11.75 4.93 24.11
C SER A 121 10.52 5.36 23.29
N LEU A 122 9.36 4.81 23.65
CA LEU A 122 8.07 5.23 23.08
C LEU A 122 7.85 6.74 23.23
N VAL A 123 8.13 7.29 24.42
CA VAL A 123 7.98 8.73 24.70
C VAL A 123 8.92 9.56 23.81
N GLN A 124 10.18 9.13 23.65
CA GLN A 124 11.14 9.83 22.80
C GLN A 124 10.72 9.78 21.32
N PHE A 125 10.25 8.63 20.84
CA PHE A 125 9.79 8.50 19.47
C PHE A 125 8.54 9.34 19.22
N ALA A 126 7.57 9.34 20.14
CA ALA A 126 6.39 10.19 20.04
C ALA A 126 6.73 11.69 20.01
N GLU A 127 7.69 12.15 20.81
CA GLU A 127 8.20 13.52 20.71
C GLU A 127 8.82 13.80 19.33
N ASN A 128 9.57 12.85 18.76
CA ASN A 128 10.14 12.98 17.42
C ASN A 128 9.05 13.04 16.34
N LEU A 129 7.96 12.27 16.49
CA LEU A 129 6.78 12.35 15.62
C LEU A 129 6.11 13.73 15.72
N ALA A 130 5.93 14.25 16.93
CA ALA A 130 5.35 15.59 17.15
C ALA A 130 6.19 16.73 16.56
N LYS A 131 7.48 16.51 16.32
CA LYS A 131 8.37 17.43 15.58
C LYS A 131 8.24 17.35 14.06
N GLU A 132 7.51 16.38 13.53
CA GLU A 132 7.20 16.23 12.10
C GLU A 132 5.74 16.57 11.82
N TRP A 133 4.82 16.00 12.59
CA TRP A 133 3.38 16.17 12.46
C TRP A 133 2.85 16.96 13.65
N ALA A 134 2.46 18.21 13.40
CA ALA A 134 2.02 19.13 14.44
C ALA A 134 0.70 18.71 15.13
N SER A 135 -0.06 17.82 14.49
CA SER A 135 -1.29 17.23 15.03
C SER A 135 -1.02 16.24 16.18
N PHE A 136 0.22 15.78 16.36
CA PHE A 136 0.57 14.87 17.43
C PHE A 136 0.91 15.63 18.73
N PRO A 137 0.45 15.12 19.90
CA PRO A 137 0.84 15.65 21.19
C PRO A 137 2.25 15.18 21.58
N VAL A 138 2.92 15.95 22.42
CA VAL A 138 4.02 15.42 23.24
C VAL A 138 3.44 14.53 24.36
N LEU A 139 4.14 13.45 24.71
CA LEU A 139 3.69 12.50 25.76
C LEU A 139 4.27 12.82 27.14
N ALA A 140 5.30 13.65 27.19
CA ALA A 140 5.91 14.16 28.41
C ALA A 140 6.23 15.64 28.23
N THR A 141 6.56 16.33 29.32
CA THR A 141 7.03 17.70 29.25
C THR A 141 8.31 17.78 28.40
N ALA A 142 8.28 18.59 27.36
CA ALA A 142 9.39 18.80 26.44
C ALA A 142 9.79 20.28 26.45
N LYS A 143 11.09 20.55 26.29
CA LYS A 143 11.61 21.91 26.17
C LYS A 143 11.75 22.27 24.70
N ARG A 144 11.07 23.33 24.27
CA ARG A 144 11.21 23.94 22.95
C ARG A 144 11.77 25.34 23.09
N SER A 145 13.08 25.50 22.85
CA SER A 145 13.78 26.77 23.09
C SER A 145 13.55 27.23 24.54
N GLU A 146 13.05 28.43 24.76
CA GLU A 146 12.74 28.97 26.10
C GLU A 146 11.36 28.53 26.65
N ARG A 147 10.54 27.84 25.83
CA ARG A 147 9.19 27.46 26.20
C ARG A 147 9.10 26.00 26.63
N GLU A 148 8.32 25.75 27.68
CA GLU A 148 7.90 24.42 28.07
C GLU A 148 6.62 24.01 27.31
N VAL A 149 6.62 22.80 26.76
CA VAL A 149 5.47 22.15 26.15
C VAL A 149 5.06 20.98 27.03
N ARG A 150 3.80 20.94 27.47
CA ARG A 150 3.29 19.92 28.39
C ARG A 150 2.62 18.77 27.65
N ARG A 151 2.52 17.61 28.31
CA ARG A 151 1.80 16.43 27.80
C ARG A 151 0.43 16.83 27.22
N GLY A 152 0.10 16.31 26.04
CA GLY A 152 -1.14 16.60 25.33
C GLY A 152 -1.11 17.85 24.45
N GLN A 153 -0.06 18.67 24.53
CA GLN A 153 0.11 19.82 23.64
C GLN A 153 0.90 19.42 22.39
N SER A 154 0.63 20.10 21.27
CA SER A 154 1.50 20.02 20.10
C SER A 154 2.91 20.47 20.46
N TYR A 155 3.93 19.89 19.84
CA TYR A 155 5.30 20.40 19.97
C TYR A 155 5.41 21.90 19.60
N TYR A 156 4.52 22.38 18.72
CA TYR A 156 4.47 23.76 18.27
C TYR A 156 3.50 24.64 19.08
N ALA A 157 3.00 24.16 20.21
CA ALA A 157 2.05 24.90 21.04
C ALA A 157 2.58 26.30 21.39
N GLY A 158 1.75 27.31 21.09
CA GLY A 158 2.07 28.71 21.36
C GLY A 158 2.37 29.57 20.13
N ASP A 159 2.42 28.99 18.94
CA ASP A 159 2.56 29.75 17.68
C ASP A 159 1.21 30.31 17.15
N GLY A 160 0.11 30.00 17.81
CA GLY A 160 -1.25 30.44 17.44
C GLY A 160 -1.88 29.67 16.28
N LEU A 161 -1.15 28.75 15.65
CA LEU A 161 -1.59 28.02 14.46
C LEU A 161 -1.74 26.52 14.72
N ASN A 162 -0.78 25.92 15.41
CA ASN A 162 -0.67 24.46 15.55
C ASN A 162 -1.30 23.96 16.85
N LYS A 163 -2.04 22.84 16.75
CA LYS A 163 -2.70 22.17 17.86
C LYS A 163 -2.61 20.65 17.70
N ALA A 164 -2.51 19.96 18.84
CA ALA A 164 -2.65 18.51 18.83
C ALA A 164 -4.12 18.15 18.56
N LEU A 165 -4.33 17.18 17.66
CA LEU A 165 -5.66 16.71 17.25
C LEU A 165 -5.98 15.33 17.84
N VAL A 166 -5.01 14.70 18.51
CA VAL A 166 -5.17 13.39 19.13
C VAL A 166 -4.69 13.38 20.58
N ARG A 167 -5.31 12.52 21.40
CA ARG A 167 -4.97 12.36 22.81
C ARG A 167 -3.69 11.53 22.99
N PRO A 168 -2.84 11.84 24.00
CA PRO A 168 -1.64 11.07 24.30
C PRO A 168 -1.85 9.56 24.39
N GLU A 169 -2.95 9.14 25.03
CA GLU A 169 -3.25 7.73 25.30
C GLU A 169 -3.50 6.95 24.00
N LYS A 170 -4.09 7.61 22.99
CA LYS A 170 -4.29 7.00 21.67
C LYS A 170 -2.97 6.85 20.93
N VAL A 171 -2.07 7.83 21.04
CA VAL A 171 -0.71 7.73 20.46
C VAL A 171 0.06 6.59 21.12
N GLU A 172 0.02 6.49 22.45
CA GLU A 172 0.66 5.40 23.21
C GLU A 172 0.14 4.02 22.77
N ALA A 173 -1.18 3.86 22.67
CA ALA A 173 -1.79 2.62 22.22
C ALA A 173 -1.37 2.24 20.79
N VAL A 174 -1.39 3.19 19.85
CA VAL A 174 -0.95 2.93 18.46
C VAL A 174 0.53 2.60 18.41
N LEU A 175 1.38 3.31 19.15
CA LEU A 175 2.81 3.02 19.17
C LEU A 175 3.13 1.65 19.78
N GLN A 176 2.34 1.18 20.74
CA GLN A 176 2.44 -0.19 21.24
C GLN A 176 2.04 -1.21 20.16
N GLU A 177 0.93 -0.99 19.46
CA GLU A 177 0.51 -1.85 18.34
C GLU A 177 1.57 -1.91 17.23
N VAL A 178 2.19 -0.77 16.92
CA VAL A 178 3.30 -0.66 15.97
C VAL A 178 4.50 -1.51 16.40
N LEU A 179 4.88 -1.47 17.69
CA LEU A 179 5.96 -2.30 18.22
C LEU A 179 5.63 -3.78 18.12
N ASP A 180 4.41 -4.16 18.50
CA ASP A 180 3.97 -5.55 18.46
C ASP A 180 3.98 -6.06 17.01
N ALA A 181 3.45 -5.29 16.07
CA ALA A 181 3.47 -5.63 14.64
C ALA A 181 4.88 -5.69 14.05
N ALA A 182 5.78 -4.79 14.47
CA ALA A 182 7.17 -4.77 13.99
C ALA A 182 8.03 -5.90 14.57
N ARG A 183 7.72 -6.36 15.79
CA ARG A 183 8.46 -7.40 16.52
C ARG A 183 7.86 -8.79 16.40
N ARG A 184 6.65 -8.92 15.82
CA ARG A 184 6.14 -10.23 15.42
C ARG A 184 7.22 -10.90 14.58
N PRO A 185 7.64 -12.13 14.93
CA PRO A 185 8.42 -12.94 14.03
C PRO A 185 7.69 -12.88 12.69
N HIS A 186 8.40 -12.49 11.64
CA HIS A 186 7.87 -12.72 10.32
C HIS A 186 7.77 -14.24 10.27
N GLU A 187 6.56 -14.80 10.41
CA GLU A 187 6.27 -16.06 9.74
C GLU A 187 6.78 -15.81 8.33
N PRO A 188 7.76 -16.58 7.84
CA PRO A 188 8.20 -16.42 6.48
C PRO A 188 6.92 -16.50 5.66
N VAL A 189 6.56 -15.40 5.00
CA VAL A 189 5.73 -15.51 3.83
C VAL A 189 6.57 -16.45 2.97
N GLU A 190 6.15 -17.70 2.88
CA GLU A 190 6.61 -18.61 1.84
C GLU A 190 6.25 -17.89 0.53
N GLU A 191 7.15 -17.03 0.08
CA GLU A 191 7.48 -16.98 -1.32
C GLU A 191 7.66 -18.43 -1.70
N PRO A 192 6.79 -19.01 -2.57
CA PRO A 192 6.79 -20.44 -2.81
C PRO A 192 8.21 -20.81 -3.14
N GLU A 193 8.86 -21.55 -2.23
CA GLU A 193 10.29 -21.80 -2.29
C GLU A 193 10.61 -22.17 -3.72
N ALA A 194 11.51 -21.41 -4.33
CA ALA A 194 12.17 -21.84 -5.53
C ALA A 194 12.81 -23.19 -5.16
N ARG A 195 12.08 -24.26 -5.48
CA ARG A 195 12.51 -25.65 -5.30
C ARG A 195 13.97 -25.69 -5.74
N PRO A 196 14.89 -26.25 -4.93
CA PRO A 196 16.29 -26.29 -5.31
C PRO A 196 16.36 -26.90 -6.69
N VAL A 197 16.89 -26.14 -7.65
CA VAL A 197 17.06 -26.58 -9.03
C VAL A 197 17.87 -27.88 -8.95
N PRO A 198 17.31 -29.04 -9.34
CA PRO A 198 18.09 -30.25 -9.37
C PRO A 198 19.21 -30.03 -10.38
N SER A 199 20.45 -30.20 -9.94
CA SER A 199 21.63 -30.24 -10.82
C SER A 199 21.35 -31.21 -11.99
N PRO A 200 21.78 -30.91 -13.23
CA PRO A 200 21.34 -31.65 -14.41
C PRO A 200 21.91 -33.08 -14.40
N GLY A 201 21.17 -34.00 -13.79
CA GLY A 201 21.33 -35.43 -13.99
C GLY A 201 20.92 -35.83 -15.41
N PRO A 202 21.50 -36.90 -15.97
CA PRO A 202 21.30 -37.27 -17.36
C PRO A 202 19.82 -37.57 -17.64
N LYS A 203 19.29 -36.94 -18.71
CA LYS A 203 17.87 -37.02 -19.13
C LYS A 203 17.39 -38.47 -19.23
N PRO A 204 16.35 -38.90 -18.48
CA PRO A 204 15.68 -40.17 -18.73
C PRO A 204 14.78 -40.05 -19.97
N LYS A 205 14.88 -41.02 -20.88
CA LYS A 205 14.09 -41.11 -22.10
C LYS A 205 12.58 -41.19 -21.79
N ALA A 206 11.78 -40.43 -22.53
CA ALA A 206 10.33 -40.44 -22.44
C ALA A 206 9.75 -41.81 -22.82
N LYS A 207 8.83 -42.33 -21.99
CA LYS A 207 7.98 -43.49 -22.34
C LYS A 207 6.62 -43.00 -22.87
N PRO A 208 6.03 -43.68 -23.85
CA PRO A 208 4.77 -43.27 -24.47
C PRO A 208 3.60 -43.44 -23.48
N VAL A 209 2.77 -42.42 -23.38
CA VAL A 209 1.53 -42.45 -22.61
C VAL A 209 0.48 -43.24 -23.40
N GLY A 210 0.36 -44.52 -23.08
CA GLY A 210 -0.73 -45.37 -23.52
C GLY A 210 -1.29 -46.12 -22.32
N LYS A 211 -2.51 -45.76 -21.90
CA LYS A 211 -3.32 -46.38 -20.83
C LYS A 211 -2.85 -46.10 -19.39
N SER A 212 -3.17 -44.92 -18.86
CA SER A 212 -3.34 -44.75 -17.41
C SER A 212 -4.79 -44.36 -17.13
N GLY A 213 -5.50 -45.20 -16.36
CA GLY A 213 -6.91 -45.01 -16.01
C GLY A 213 -7.22 -43.75 -15.18
N ARG A 214 -6.21 -42.95 -14.85
CA ARG A 214 -6.34 -41.73 -14.04
C ARG A 214 -6.77 -40.51 -14.87
N PHE A 215 -6.59 -40.54 -16.20
CA PHE A 215 -7.03 -39.47 -17.09
C PHE A 215 -8.57 -39.39 -17.20
N TRP A 216 -9.25 -40.54 -17.32
CA TRP A 216 -10.72 -40.60 -17.37
C TRP A 216 -11.37 -40.23 -16.03
N THR A 217 -10.71 -40.51 -14.90
CA THR A 217 -11.20 -40.10 -13.58
C THR A 217 -11.23 -38.57 -13.43
N TRP A 218 -10.22 -37.86 -13.95
CA TRP A 218 -10.20 -36.39 -13.91
C TRP A 218 -11.21 -35.75 -14.88
N LEU A 219 -11.45 -36.36 -16.05
CA LEU A 219 -12.41 -35.85 -17.03
C LEU A 219 -13.87 -35.99 -16.56
N LEU A 220 -14.21 -37.06 -15.84
CA LEU A 220 -15.54 -37.25 -15.26
C LEU A 220 -15.78 -36.37 -14.01
N THR A 221 -14.74 -36.10 -13.21
CA THR A 221 -14.87 -35.28 -12.00
C THR A 221 -15.00 -33.79 -12.34
N ALA A 222 -14.38 -33.32 -13.42
CA ALA A 222 -14.54 -31.95 -13.92
C ALA A 222 -15.90 -31.70 -14.62
N GLY A 223 -16.56 -32.74 -15.15
CA GLY A 223 -17.91 -32.62 -15.71
C GLY A 223 -19.01 -32.46 -14.64
N GLY A 224 -18.82 -33.07 -13.47
CA GLY A 224 -19.79 -33.02 -12.36
C GLY A 224 -19.87 -31.67 -11.65
N THR A 225 -18.80 -30.87 -11.67
CA THR A 225 -18.76 -29.54 -11.05
C THR A 225 -19.35 -28.43 -11.93
N ILE A 226 -19.61 -28.70 -13.21
CA ILE A 226 -20.29 -27.76 -14.11
C ILE A 226 -21.80 -27.72 -13.79
N VAL A 227 -22.41 -28.81 -13.33
CA VAL A 227 -23.86 -28.86 -13.02
C VAL A 227 -24.19 -28.10 -11.73
N THR A 228 -23.28 -28.05 -10.75
CA THR A 228 -23.49 -27.32 -9.49
C THR A 228 -23.17 -25.83 -9.60
N GLY A 229 -22.17 -25.43 -10.40
CA GLY A 229 -21.86 -24.01 -10.65
C GLY A 229 -22.93 -23.23 -11.43
N LEU A 230 -23.79 -23.92 -12.18
CA LEU A 230 -24.88 -23.31 -12.95
C LEU A 230 -26.09 -22.89 -12.11
N LYS A 231 -26.22 -23.40 -10.87
CA LYS A 231 -27.35 -23.10 -9.98
C LYS A 231 -27.15 -21.80 -9.17
N GLU A 232 -25.89 -21.43 -8.90
CA GLU A 232 -25.50 -20.23 -8.14
C GLU A 232 -25.51 -18.94 -8.99
N LEU A 233 -25.46 -19.06 -10.32
CA LEU A 233 -25.41 -17.92 -11.26
C LEU A 233 -26.78 -17.42 -11.74
N ASN A 234 -27.89 -17.94 -11.20
CA ASN A 234 -29.27 -17.60 -11.59
C ASN A 234 -29.53 -17.63 -13.12
N LEU A 235 -28.84 -18.51 -13.85
CA LEU A 235 -28.96 -18.67 -15.31
C LEU A 235 -30.19 -19.50 -15.72
N VAL A 236 -31.01 -19.93 -14.75
CA VAL A 236 -32.25 -20.69 -14.97
C VAL A 236 -33.37 -19.82 -15.58
N ALA A 237 -33.23 -18.50 -15.55
CA ALA A 237 -34.16 -17.56 -16.19
C ALA A 237 -33.84 -17.26 -17.67
N LEU A 238 -32.73 -17.76 -18.22
CA LEU A 238 -32.36 -17.55 -19.63
C LEU A 238 -32.95 -18.62 -20.55
N ASP A 239 -33.35 -18.19 -21.74
CA ASP A 239 -33.75 -19.07 -22.84
C ASP A 239 -32.68 -20.15 -23.09
N TRP A 240 -33.13 -21.41 -23.24
CA TRP A 240 -32.27 -22.58 -23.46
C TRP A 240 -31.31 -22.42 -24.64
N ARG A 241 -31.65 -21.60 -25.65
CA ARG A 241 -30.76 -21.26 -26.78
C ARG A 241 -29.55 -20.45 -26.35
N VAL A 242 -29.71 -19.55 -25.37
CA VAL A 242 -28.62 -18.74 -24.83
C VAL A 242 -27.69 -19.60 -23.96
N GLN A 243 -28.25 -20.55 -23.21
CA GLN A 243 -27.46 -21.52 -22.46
C GLN A 243 -26.57 -22.38 -23.38
N ILE A 244 -27.11 -22.85 -24.52
CA ILE A 244 -26.32 -23.58 -25.53
C ILE A 244 -25.23 -22.68 -26.12
N ALA A 245 -25.53 -21.42 -26.43
CA ALA A 245 -24.54 -20.48 -26.97
C ALA A 245 -23.38 -20.24 -25.98
N ILE A 246 -23.66 -20.05 -24.69
CA ILE A 246 -22.64 -19.90 -23.65
C ILE A 246 -21.78 -21.16 -23.55
N LEU A 247 -22.40 -22.34 -23.59
CA LEU A 247 -21.70 -23.62 -23.49
C LEU A 247 -20.76 -23.84 -24.70
N VAL A 248 -21.21 -23.49 -25.92
CA VAL A 248 -20.39 -23.52 -27.13
C VAL A 248 -19.19 -22.57 -27.02
N VAL A 249 -19.37 -21.38 -26.46
CA VAL A 249 -18.27 -20.41 -26.26
C VAL A 249 -17.24 -20.94 -25.25
N ILE A 250 -17.68 -21.50 -24.12
CA ILE A 250 -16.79 -22.06 -23.10
C ILE A 250 -15.99 -23.25 -23.66
N VAL A 251 -16.66 -24.16 -24.35
CA VAL A 251 -16.01 -25.33 -24.98
C VAL A 251 -15.05 -24.87 -26.08
N GLY A 252 -15.43 -23.88 -26.89
CA GLY A 252 -14.56 -23.28 -27.91
C GLY A 252 -13.29 -22.68 -27.31
N PHE A 253 -13.40 -21.95 -26.20
CA PHE A 253 -12.25 -21.39 -25.48
C PHE A 253 -11.34 -22.49 -24.91
N ALA A 254 -11.91 -23.55 -24.35
CA ALA A 254 -11.14 -24.67 -23.82
C ALA A 254 -10.37 -25.41 -24.94
N VAL A 255 -11.02 -25.67 -26.08
CA VAL A 255 -10.38 -26.27 -27.26
C VAL A 255 -9.31 -25.36 -27.82
N TYR A 256 -9.57 -24.06 -27.96
CA TYR A 256 -8.58 -23.09 -28.41
C TYR A 256 -7.36 -23.05 -27.47
N ALA A 257 -7.57 -22.94 -26.16
CA ALA A 257 -6.50 -22.90 -25.16
C ALA A 257 -5.63 -24.16 -25.25
N ILE A 258 -6.23 -25.35 -25.32
CA ILE A 258 -5.50 -26.62 -25.46
C ILE A 258 -4.75 -26.66 -26.79
N SER A 259 -5.37 -26.27 -27.91
CA SER A 259 -4.72 -26.26 -29.23
C SER A 259 -3.61 -25.21 -29.37
N SER A 260 -3.65 -24.14 -28.57
CA SER A 260 -2.68 -23.04 -28.64
C SER A 260 -1.40 -23.32 -27.84
N MET A 261 -1.42 -24.32 -26.94
CA MET A 261 -0.26 -24.72 -26.16
C MET A 261 0.81 -25.43 -27.01
N PRO A 262 2.09 -25.00 -26.97
CA PRO A 262 3.18 -25.61 -27.74
C PRO A 262 3.36 -27.11 -27.49
N ALA A 263 3.13 -27.55 -26.24
CA ALA A 263 3.21 -28.96 -25.84
C ALA A 263 2.09 -29.83 -26.45
N ALA A 264 0.89 -29.27 -26.66
CA ALA A 264 -0.25 -29.98 -27.23
C ALA A 264 -0.17 -30.05 -28.77
N ARG A 265 0.31 -28.99 -29.43
CA ARG A 265 0.60 -28.99 -30.88
C ARG A 265 1.63 -30.06 -31.26
N GLY A 266 2.70 -30.18 -30.46
CA GLY A 266 3.72 -31.21 -30.65
C GLY A 266 3.20 -32.64 -30.47
N ALA A 267 2.23 -32.86 -29.56
CA ALA A 267 1.62 -34.17 -29.33
C ALA A 267 0.57 -34.57 -30.38
N MET A 268 -0.09 -33.59 -31.01
CA MET A 268 -1.12 -33.82 -32.05
C MET A 268 -0.57 -33.82 -33.49
N GLY A 269 0.74 -33.61 -33.69
CA GLY A 269 1.38 -33.66 -35.01
C GLY A 269 0.96 -32.53 -35.96
N LEU A 270 0.36 -31.47 -35.44
CA LEU A 270 -0.02 -30.28 -36.21
C LEU A 270 1.17 -29.31 -36.21
N LYS A 271 1.74 -29.06 -37.40
CA LYS A 271 2.75 -28.00 -37.62
C LYS A 271 2.10 -26.63 -37.66
#